data_AF-A0A5J5HYS9-F1
#
_entry.id   AF-A0A5J5HYS9-F1
#
_cell.length_a   1.000
_cell.length_b   1.000
_cell.length_c   1.000
_cell.angle_alpha   90.00
_cell.angle_beta   90.00
_cell.angle_gamma   90.00
#
_symmetry.space_group_name_H-M   'P 1'
#
loop_
_entity.id
_entity.type
_entity.pdbx_description
1 polymer ?
#
loop_
_entity_poly.entity_id
_entity_poly.type
_entity_poly.pdbx_seq_one_letter_code
_entity_poly.pdbx_strand_id
1 'polypeptide(L)'
;MAQVATDQKLRDMAEHRGLKLVKSRRRKPGVGDYGKFGLIDAAGKPLLGIGAQGLEASAQDIETYLRAGAASTWKESAESTPARPASKARPSGGNDDDDQRLESAIRPRSKRRSGEQPEPLSREYPKSRSEAEDQPRDRHNPAAKVAARVSSASRPSGRRPAPAPAPEPKLLIRAATAADAEALVPLVRQLSGVRLDELGVARNLKAALKAEAGMAVAEFGEVVGCCAWAVIPTLQHGLVGRLTLLLVAHAHRRKGIATAMVDKAVTSLRKKGCTRLEAMSDIDVKNAHNFFRTLKFEQTSYRFARSIAPE
;
A
#
# COMPACT_ATOMS: atom_id res chain seq x y z
N MET A 1 -1.02 -5.10 -32.41
CA MET A 1 -0.67 -5.08 -30.97
C MET A 1 -1.76 -4.41 -30.13
N ALA A 2 -2.17 -3.16 -30.41
CA ALA A 2 -3.18 -2.45 -29.61
C ALA A 2 -4.54 -3.14 -29.50
N GLN A 3 -5.08 -3.68 -30.61
CA GLN A 3 -6.42 -4.29 -30.61
C GLN A 3 -6.50 -5.60 -29.79
N VAL A 4 -5.42 -6.38 -29.75
CA VAL A 4 -5.33 -7.63 -28.95
C VAL A 4 -5.32 -7.31 -27.45
N ALA A 5 -4.65 -6.23 -27.05
CA ALA A 5 -4.64 -5.77 -25.66
C ALA A 5 -6.03 -5.27 -25.22
N THR A 6 -6.74 -4.56 -26.10
CA THR A 6 -8.12 -4.11 -25.85
C THR A 6 -9.08 -5.29 -25.74
N ASP A 7 -8.97 -6.30 -26.60
CA ASP A 7 -9.82 -7.50 -26.55
C ASP A 7 -9.65 -8.27 -25.23
N GLN A 8 -8.40 -8.48 -24.82
CA GLN A 8 -8.10 -9.21 -23.58
C GLN A 8 -8.65 -8.46 -22.37
N LYS A 9 -8.46 -7.14 -22.32
CA LYS A 9 -9.03 -6.28 -21.27
C LYS A 9 -10.56 -6.44 -21.17
N LEU A 10 -11.28 -6.39 -22.29
CA LEU A 10 -12.74 -6.52 -22.27
C LEU A 10 -13.21 -7.92 -21.84
N ARG A 11 -12.45 -8.97 -22.19
CA ARG A 11 -12.74 -10.34 -21.72
C ARG A 11 -12.58 -10.45 -20.23
N ASP A 12 -11.46 -9.97 -19.70
CA ASP A 12 -11.18 -9.99 -18.27
C ASP A 12 -12.27 -9.21 -17.49
N MET A 13 -12.69 -8.05 -18.01
CA MET A 13 -13.78 -7.25 -17.43
C MET A 13 -15.13 -7.97 -17.45
N ALA A 14 -15.46 -8.68 -18.54
CA ALA A 14 -16.71 -9.44 -18.65
C ALA A 14 -16.71 -10.64 -17.69
N GLU A 15 -15.60 -11.39 -17.66
CA GLU A 15 -15.42 -12.58 -16.81
C GLU A 15 -15.52 -12.23 -15.32
N HIS A 16 -14.98 -11.07 -14.91
CA HIS A 16 -15.14 -10.56 -13.55
C HIS A 16 -16.57 -10.28 -13.11
N ARG A 17 -17.51 -10.24 -14.06
CA ARG A 17 -18.94 -10.03 -13.79
C ARG A 17 -19.79 -11.26 -14.07
N GLY A 18 -19.17 -12.42 -14.31
CA GLY A 18 -19.90 -13.63 -14.73
C GLY A 18 -20.57 -13.48 -16.10
N LEU A 19 -20.08 -12.52 -16.91
CA LEU A 19 -20.53 -12.28 -18.26
C LEU A 19 -19.50 -12.84 -19.24
N LYS A 20 -19.94 -13.18 -20.44
CA LYS A 20 -19.06 -13.68 -21.50
C LYS A 20 -19.05 -12.71 -22.67
N LEU A 21 -17.83 -12.28 -23.03
CA LEU A 21 -17.62 -11.45 -24.20
C LEU A 21 -17.63 -12.31 -25.47
N VAL A 22 -18.47 -11.94 -26.42
CA VAL A 22 -18.50 -12.49 -27.78
C VAL A 22 -17.86 -11.47 -28.72
N LYS A 23 -16.91 -11.92 -29.54
CA LYS A 23 -16.22 -11.08 -30.53
C LYS A 23 -16.53 -11.59 -31.93
N SER A 24 -16.67 -10.67 -32.90
CA SER A 24 -16.85 -11.05 -34.30
C SER A 24 -15.67 -11.90 -34.80
N ARG A 25 -16.01 -12.93 -35.58
CA ARG A 25 -15.04 -13.82 -36.24
C ARG A 25 -14.57 -13.28 -37.60
N ARG A 26 -15.17 -12.20 -38.09
CA ARG A 26 -14.84 -11.60 -39.38
C ARG A 26 -13.46 -10.95 -39.30
N ARG A 27 -12.69 -11.02 -40.40
CA ARG A 27 -11.30 -10.50 -40.48
C ARG A 27 -11.10 -9.38 -41.51
N LYS A 28 -12.12 -9.07 -42.30
CA LYS A 28 -12.08 -8.00 -43.32
C LYS A 28 -12.81 -6.75 -42.82
N PRO A 29 -12.13 -5.58 -42.75
CA PRO A 29 -12.78 -4.31 -42.47
C PRO A 29 -13.94 -4.02 -43.44
N GLY A 30 -15.05 -3.48 -42.93
CA GLY A 30 -16.21 -3.09 -43.73
C GLY A 30 -17.19 -4.22 -44.09
N VAL A 31 -16.93 -5.46 -43.65
CA VAL A 31 -17.81 -6.61 -43.93
C VAL A 31 -18.53 -7.07 -42.66
N GLY A 32 -19.86 -6.95 -42.65
CA GLY A 32 -20.72 -7.47 -41.59
C GLY A 32 -20.42 -6.86 -40.22
N ASP A 33 -20.19 -7.70 -39.22
CA ASP A 33 -19.96 -7.32 -37.83
C ASP A 33 -18.46 -7.17 -37.47
N TYR A 34 -17.59 -6.95 -38.46
CA TYR A 34 -16.14 -6.81 -38.22
C TYR A 34 -15.83 -5.78 -37.13
N GLY A 35 -15.05 -6.20 -36.13
CA GLY A 35 -14.62 -5.34 -35.02
C GLY A 35 -15.70 -5.07 -33.96
N LYS A 36 -16.88 -5.68 -34.07
CA LYS A 36 -17.97 -5.56 -33.10
C LYS A 36 -17.96 -6.68 -32.06
N PHE A 37 -18.65 -6.43 -30.97
CA PHE A 37 -18.70 -7.24 -29.76
C PHE A 37 -20.14 -7.44 -29.30
N GLY A 38 -20.33 -8.46 -28.46
CA GLY A 38 -21.55 -8.68 -27.69
C GLY A 38 -21.25 -9.20 -26.30
N LEU A 39 -22.21 -9.05 -25.39
CA LEU A 39 -22.17 -9.58 -24.03
C LEU A 39 -23.34 -10.52 -23.82
N ILE A 40 -23.06 -11.68 -23.22
CA ILE A 40 -24.06 -12.63 -22.74
C ILE A 40 -23.88 -12.89 -21.26
N ASP A 41 -24.96 -13.28 -20.57
CA ASP A 41 -24.90 -13.78 -19.20
C ASP A 41 -24.36 -15.22 -19.14
N ALA A 42 -24.24 -15.75 -17.92
CA ALA A 42 -23.80 -17.13 -17.69
C ALA A 42 -24.76 -18.19 -18.25
N ALA A 43 -26.04 -17.85 -18.47
CA ALA A 43 -27.05 -18.71 -19.06
C ALA A 43 -27.07 -18.62 -20.61
N GLY A 44 -26.27 -17.73 -21.20
CA GLY A 44 -26.18 -17.49 -22.64
C GLY A 44 -27.19 -16.49 -23.19
N LYS A 45 -27.94 -15.78 -22.34
CA LYS A 45 -28.89 -14.74 -22.76
C LYS A 45 -28.15 -13.48 -23.22
N PRO A 46 -28.54 -12.88 -24.36
CA PRO A 46 -27.94 -11.63 -24.83
C PRO A 46 -28.27 -10.46 -23.90
N LEU A 47 -27.24 -9.72 -23.50
CA LEU A 47 -27.34 -8.52 -22.66
C LEU A 47 -27.06 -7.23 -23.42
N LEU A 48 -26.06 -7.24 -24.31
CA LEU A 48 -25.69 -6.06 -25.09
C LEU A 48 -25.02 -6.45 -26.41
N GLY A 49 -25.33 -5.72 -27.48
CA GLY A 49 -24.60 -5.82 -28.74
C GLY A 49 -24.82 -7.11 -29.54
N ILE A 50 -25.90 -7.84 -29.29
CA ILE A 50 -26.29 -9.03 -30.05
C ILE A 50 -27.66 -8.76 -30.68
N GLY A 51 -27.68 -8.53 -31.98
CA GLY A 51 -28.89 -8.28 -32.77
C GLY A 51 -29.17 -9.41 -33.77
N ALA A 52 -30.28 -9.29 -34.50
CA ALA A 52 -30.73 -10.31 -35.45
C ALA A 52 -29.76 -10.54 -36.63
N GLN A 53 -28.93 -9.53 -36.95
CA GLN A 53 -27.99 -9.56 -38.08
C GLN A 53 -26.51 -9.72 -37.64
N GLY A 54 -26.24 -9.92 -36.35
CA GLY A 54 -24.89 -10.17 -35.83
C GLY A 54 -24.56 -9.32 -34.60
N LEU A 55 -23.25 -9.13 -34.36
CA LEU A 55 -22.78 -8.28 -33.27
C LEU A 55 -22.88 -6.81 -33.64
N GLU A 56 -23.32 -5.97 -32.70
CA GLU A 56 -23.64 -4.56 -32.96
C GLU A 56 -22.86 -3.58 -32.10
N ALA A 57 -22.38 -3.99 -30.92
CA ALA A 57 -21.72 -3.08 -29.98
C ALA A 57 -20.24 -2.86 -30.33
N SER A 58 -19.77 -1.63 -30.12
CA SER A 58 -18.34 -1.31 -30.18
C SER A 58 -17.62 -1.76 -28.89
N ALA A 59 -16.29 -1.80 -28.94
CA ALA A 59 -15.46 -2.01 -27.74
C ALA A 59 -15.78 -1.01 -26.62
N GLN A 60 -16.07 0.24 -26.98
CA GLN A 60 -16.37 1.31 -26.03
C GLN A 60 -17.73 1.11 -25.34
N ASP A 61 -18.73 0.62 -26.07
CA ASP A 61 -20.07 0.36 -25.54
C ASP A 61 -20.04 -0.78 -24.53
N ILE A 62 -19.33 -1.86 -24.87
CA ILE A 62 -19.05 -2.98 -23.96
C ILE A 62 -18.35 -2.48 -22.70
N GLU A 63 -17.27 -1.70 -22.86
CA GLU A 63 -16.52 -1.19 -21.72
C GLU A 63 -17.37 -0.28 -20.82
N THR A 64 -18.23 0.55 -21.41
CA THR A 64 -19.12 1.46 -20.71
C THR A 64 -20.17 0.69 -19.90
N TYR A 65 -20.79 -0.33 -20.50
CA TYR A 65 -21.74 -1.22 -19.81
C TYR A 65 -21.08 -2.00 -18.67
N LEU A 66 -19.90 -2.56 -18.94
CA LEU A 66 -19.05 -3.23 -17.96
C LEU A 66 -18.46 -2.28 -16.90
N ARG A 67 -18.67 -0.96 -17.01
CA ARG A 67 -18.41 -0.03 -15.90
C ARG A 67 -19.70 0.33 -15.16
N ALA A 68 -20.77 0.63 -15.88
CA ALA A 68 -22.04 1.15 -15.35
C ALA A 68 -22.71 0.22 -14.32
N GLY A 69 -22.67 -1.10 -14.50
CA GLY A 69 -23.27 -2.06 -13.55
C GLY A 69 -22.65 -2.13 -12.14
N ALA A 70 -21.61 -1.35 -11.83
CA ALA A 70 -21.00 -1.30 -10.49
C ALA A 70 -21.46 -0.10 -9.62
N ALA A 71 -22.48 0.65 -10.06
CA ALA A 71 -22.91 1.89 -9.40
C ALA A 71 -24.12 1.74 -8.45
N SER A 72 -24.75 0.58 -8.38
CA SER A 72 -26.19 0.47 -8.06
C SER A 72 -26.62 0.72 -6.62
N THR A 73 -25.74 1.11 -5.68
CA THR A 73 -26.14 1.38 -4.27
C THR A 73 -25.85 2.80 -3.79
N TRP A 74 -25.02 3.57 -4.50
CA TRP A 74 -24.70 4.97 -4.17
C TRP A 74 -25.23 5.95 -5.22
N LYS A 75 -25.73 5.43 -6.34
CA LYS A 75 -26.17 6.19 -7.51
C LYS A 75 -27.37 7.09 -7.19
N GLU A 76 -28.33 6.64 -6.38
CA GLU A 76 -29.51 7.43 -6.02
C GLU A 76 -29.15 8.69 -5.18
N SER A 77 -28.16 8.62 -4.29
CA SER A 77 -27.68 9.79 -3.53
C SER A 77 -26.70 10.67 -4.32
N ALA A 78 -25.97 10.09 -5.29
CA ALA A 78 -25.11 10.85 -6.18
C ALA A 78 -25.93 11.64 -7.23
N GLU A 79 -27.03 11.07 -7.71
CA GLU A 79 -27.93 11.70 -8.69
C GLU A 79 -28.73 12.88 -8.11
N SER A 80 -28.92 12.94 -6.78
CA SER A 80 -29.54 14.08 -6.11
C SER A 80 -28.58 15.24 -5.80
N THR A 81 -27.28 15.12 -6.12
CA THR A 81 -26.29 16.15 -5.82
C THR A 81 -25.99 16.97 -7.09
N PRO A 82 -26.45 18.24 -7.21
CA PRO A 82 -26.08 19.07 -8.35
C PRO A 82 -24.56 19.28 -8.39
N ALA A 83 -23.99 19.28 -9.60
CA ALA A 83 -22.56 19.53 -9.80
C ALA A 83 -22.18 20.83 -9.10
N ARG A 84 -21.18 20.77 -8.20
CA ARG A 84 -20.66 21.96 -7.51
C ARG A 84 -20.28 23.00 -8.57
N PRO A 85 -20.87 24.21 -8.58
CA PRO A 85 -20.48 25.23 -9.54
C PRO A 85 -18.98 25.50 -9.39
N ALA A 86 -18.28 25.58 -10.53
CA ALA A 86 -16.87 25.94 -10.55
C ALA A 86 -16.70 27.23 -9.76
N SER A 87 -15.81 27.22 -8.76
CA SER A 87 -15.45 28.44 -8.04
C SER A 87 -14.92 29.43 -9.08
N LYS A 88 -15.65 30.52 -9.32
CA LYS A 88 -15.19 31.60 -10.20
C LYS A 88 -13.79 32.00 -9.74
N ALA A 89 -12.80 31.91 -10.63
CA ALA A 89 -11.51 32.52 -10.41
C ALA A 89 -11.75 34.00 -10.08
N ARG A 90 -11.24 34.46 -8.94
CA ARG A 90 -11.25 35.88 -8.59
C ARG A 90 -10.52 36.65 -9.70
N PRO A 91 -11.13 37.66 -10.35
CA PRO A 91 -10.38 38.53 -11.24
C PRO A 91 -9.32 39.27 -10.41
N SER A 92 -8.10 39.30 -10.93
CA SER A 92 -7.03 40.12 -10.39
C SER A 92 -7.33 41.60 -10.63
N GLY A 93 -7.41 42.38 -9.56
CA GLY A 93 -7.07 43.81 -9.55
C GLY A 93 -8.14 44.78 -10.10
N GLY A 94 -8.66 45.61 -9.19
CA GLY A 94 -9.36 46.84 -9.50
C GLY A 94 -9.94 47.41 -8.21
N ASN A 95 -9.37 48.51 -7.72
CA ASN A 95 -9.92 49.31 -6.63
C ASN A 95 -11.39 49.63 -6.90
N ASP A 96 -12.24 49.53 -5.88
CA ASP A 96 -13.12 50.62 -5.47
C ASP A 96 -13.77 50.26 -4.13
N ASP A 97 -13.77 51.26 -3.25
CA ASP A 97 -14.49 51.31 -1.98
C ASP A 97 -15.99 51.08 -2.22
N ASP A 98 -16.61 50.14 -1.51
CA ASP A 98 -17.74 50.49 -0.64
C ASP A 98 -18.14 49.35 0.31
N ASP A 99 -18.59 49.79 1.47
CA ASP A 99 -18.83 49.08 2.71
C ASP A 99 -20.15 48.26 2.64
N GLN A 100 -20.12 46.98 3.06
CA GLN A 100 -21.24 46.39 3.82
C GLN A 100 -20.91 45.06 4.50
N ARG A 101 -20.99 45.13 5.83
CA ARG A 101 -20.76 44.11 6.84
C ARG A 101 -21.81 42.99 6.79
N LEU A 102 -21.36 41.75 6.87
CA LEU A 102 -22.11 40.66 7.51
C LEU A 102 -21.15 39.89 8.45
N GLU A 103 -21.50 39.94 9.73
CA GLU A 103 -20.72 39.53 10.87
C GLU A 103 -20.53 38.01 10.93
N SER A 104 -19.28 37.55 10.96
CA SER A 104 -18.92 36.20 11.38
C SER A 104 -18.76 36.18 12.91
N ALA A 105 -19.79 35.68 13.60
CA ALA A 105 -19.72 35.35 15.01
C ALA A 105 -18.92 34.06 15.21
N ILE A 106 -17.65 34.17 15.62
CA ILE A 106 -16.95 33.28 16.57
C ILE A 106 -15.70 34.04 17.03
N ARG A 107 -15.66 34.38 18.32
CA ARG A 107 -14.58 35.14 18.98
C ARG A 107 -13.33 34.27 19.17
N PRO A 108 -12.10 34.70 18.82
CA PRO A 108 -10.90 34.13 19.39
C PRO A 108 -10.60 34.80 20.74
N ARG A 109 -10.46 33.98 21.78
CA ARG A 109 -10.12 34.41 23.15
C ARG A 109 -8.67 34.93 23.20
N SER A 110 -8.52 36.00 23.96
CA SER A 110 -7.38 36.92 24.10
C SER A 110 -5.96 36.34 24.21
N LYS A 111 -5.04 37.02 23.50
CA LYS A 111 -3.60 37.13 23.83
C LYS A 111 -3.41 37.61 25.28
N ARG A 112 -2.56 36.93 26.05
CA ARG A 112 -1.90 37.51 27.22
C ARG A 112 -0.44 37.81 26.85
N ARG A 113 -0.05 39.06 27.09
CA ARG A 113 1.31 39.60 26.97
C ARG A 113 2.20 39.07 28.11
N SER A 114 3.45 38.77 27.75
CA SER A 114 4.67 38.95 28.56
C SER A 114 5.81 38.76 27.55
N GLY A 115 6.64 39.75 27.21
CA GLY A 115 7.40 40.58 28.13
C GLY A 115 8.84 40.05 28.10
N GLU A 116 9.69 40.74 27.32
CA GLU A 116 11.16 40.82 27.37
C GLU A 116 12.01 39.56 27.65
N GLN A 117 12.84 39.24 26.64
CA GLN A 117 14.16 38.61 26.75
C GLN A 117 15.09 39.45 27.66
N PRO A 118 16.10 38.84 28.32
CA PRO A 118 17.38 38.60 27.62
C PRO A 118 18.13 37.30 27.96
N GLU A 119 18.95 36.92 26.98
CA GLU A 119 20.13 36.04 27.01
C GLU A 119 20.97 36.07 28.29
N PRO A 120 21.73 34.99 28.56
CA PRO A 120 23.16 35.22 28.72
C PRO A 120 24.06 34.19 28.02
N LEU A 121 24.93 34.72 27.16
CA LEU A 121 26.40 34.59 27.20
C LEU A 121 26.98 33.42 28.01
N SER A 122 27.59 32.45 27.31
CA SER A 122 28.88 31.86 27.72
C SER A 122 29.61 31.34 26.48
N ARG A 123 30.69 31.98 26.02
CA ARG A 123 32.09 32.05 26.53
C ARG A 123 32.96 31.05 25.77
N GLU A 124 33.79 31.61 24.91
CA GLU A 124 34.80 30.97 24.07
C GLU A 124 36.09 30.56 24.85
N TYR A 125 36.64 29.39 24.46
CA TYR A 125 38.06 28.93 24.44
C TYR A 125 38.87 28.79 25.76
N PRO A 126 39.97 27.97 25.84
CA PRO A 126 40.86 27.56 24.73
C PRO A 126 41.43 26.11 24.71
N LYS A 127 42.17 25.91 23.61
CA LYS A 127 43.09 24.84 23.18
C LYS A 127 44.09 24.32 24.24
N SER A 128 44.39 23.03 24.17
CA SER A 128 45.73 22.40 24.31
C SER A 128 45.62 21.01 23.62
N ARG A 129 46.42 20.57 22.63
CA ARG A 129 47.87 20.50 22.34
C ARG A 129 48.65 19.51 23.23
N SER A 130 48.76 18.26 22.76
CA SER A 130 49.94 17.35 22.72
C SER A 130 49.43 16.07 22.02
N GLU A 131 49.96 15.51 20.93
CA GLU A 131 51.32 15.36 20.37
C GLU A 131 52.30 14.65 21.31
N ALA A 132 52.38 13.33 21.15
CA ALA A 132 53.53 12.43 21.28
C ALA A 132 53.03 11.03 20.83
N GLU A 133 53.18 10.59 19.59
CA GLU A 133 54.42 10.05 18.99
C GLU A 133 55.23 9.18 19.95
N ASP A 134 55.11 7.86 19.80
CA ASP A 134 56.21 6.95 20.11
C ASP A 134 56.20 5.74 19.15
N GLN A 135 57.10 5.79 18.17
CA GLN A 135 57.72 4.65 17.50
C GLN A 135 59.19 4.99 17.36
N PRO A 136 60.08 4.02 17.64
CA PRO A 136 61.10 3.68 16.66
C PRO A 136 61.14 2.16 16.48
N ARG A 137 60.90 1.65 15.27
CA ARG A 137 61.91 1.35 14.24
C ARG A 137 63.16 0.69 14.79
N ASP A 138 63.33 -0.59 14.43
CA ASP A 138 64.66 -1.11 14.16
C ASP A 138 64.74 -1.82 12.80
N ARG A 139 65.92 -1.68 12.20
CA ARG A 139 66.24 -1.78 10.77
C ARG A 139 66.84 -3.16 10.41
N HIS A 140 66.58 -3.61 9.17
CA HIS A 140 67.55 -4.12 8.16
C HIS A 140 68.61 -5.17 8.59
N ASN A 141 68.95 -6.25 7.87
CA ASN A 141 68.78 -6.76 6.51
C ASN A 141 69.58 -8.11 6.44
N PRO A 142 70.02 -8.62 5.28
CA PRO A 142 69.51 -9.77 4.53
C PRO A 142 70.35 -11.07 4.65
N ALA A 143 69.86 -12.18 4.10
CA ALA A 143 70.52 -12.90 2.98
C ALA A 143 70.00 -14.34 2.76
N ALA A 144 70.15 -14.76 1.50
CA ALA A 144 70.35 -16.12 1.01
C ALA A 144 69.14 -17.05 0.82
N LYS A 145 68.71 -17.09 -0.45
CA LYS A 145 68.09 -18.22 -1.13
C LYS A 145 68.92 -19.50 -0.94
N VAL A 146 68.30 -20.58 -0.48
CA VAL A 146 68.65 -21.95 -0.90
C VAL A 146 67.35 -22.73 -1.08
N ALA A 147 67.15 -23.20 -2.31
CA ALA A 147 66.07 -24.11 -2.66
C ALA A 147 66.34 -25.49 -2.04
N ALA A 148 65.48 -25.92 -1.12
CA ALA A 148 65.41 -27.30 -0.67
C ALA A 148 63.95 -27.76 -0.77
N ARG A 149 63.71 -28.67 -1.72
CA ARG A 149 62.47 -29.44 -1.82
C ARG A 149 62.37 -30.33 -0.58
N VAL A 150 61.53 -29.94 0.37
CA VAL A 150 61.08 -30.81 1.46
C VAL A 150 59.64 -31.21 1.14
N SER A 151 59.46 -32.49 0.84
CA SER A 151 58.16 -33.14 0.76
C SER A 151 57.50 -33.10 2.14
N SER A 152 56.69 -32.06 2.39
CA SER A 152 55.86 -32.00 3.60
C SER A 152 54.66 -32.91 3.41
N ALA A 153 54.67 -34.04 4.11
CA ALA A 153 53.50 -34.89 4.31
C ALA A 153 52.31 -34.02 4.74
N SER A 154 51.20 -34.13 4.01
CA SER A 154 49.96 -33.43 4.31
C SER A 154 49.48 -33.79 5.71
N ARG A 155 49.64 -32.87 6.66
CA ARG A 155 48.86 -32.88 7.90
C ARG A 155 47.38 -32.89 7.48
N PRO A 156 46.54 -33.80 8.01
CA PRO A 156 45.11 -33.67 7.82
C PRO A 156 44.71 -32.35 8.47
N SER A 157 44.33 -31.35 7.66
CA SER A 157 43.73 -30.15 8.21
C SER A 157 42.47 -30.60 8.92
N GLY A 158 42.48 -30.56 10.25
CA GLY A 158 41.27 -30.70 11.04
C GLY A 158 40.32 -29.60 10.59
N ARG A 159 39.44 -29.92 9.64
CA ARG A 159 38.29 -29.09 9.33
C ARG A 159 37.50 -29.07 10.64
N ARG A 160 37.57 -27.94 11.34
CA ARG A 160 36.59 -27.61 12.36
C ARG A 160 35.22 -27.92 11.75
N PRO A 161 34.39 -28.79 12.37
CA PRO A 161 33.05 -29.03 11.87
C PRO A 161 32.40 -27.67 11.64
N ALA A 162 31.82 -27.47 10.46
CA ALA A 162 31.08 -26.25 10.18
C ALA A 162 30.12 -26.01 11.37
N PRO A 163 30.03 -24.79 11.90
CA PRO A 163 29.08 -24.51 12.98
C PRO A 163 27.72 -25.04 12.54
N ALA A 164 27.08 -25.82 13.42
CA ALA A 164 25.79 -26.44 13.14
C ALA A 164 24.85 -25.38 12.53
N PRO A 165 24.09 -25.72 11.47
CA PRO A 165 23.21 -24.76 10.83
C PRO A 165 22.32 -24.13 11.91
N ALA A 166 22.33 -22.79 11.96
CA ALA A 166 21.50 -22.06 12.89
C ALA A 166 20.05 -22.58 12.75
N PRO A 167 19.32 -22.76 13.87
CA PRO A 167 17.99 -23.34 13.83
C PRO A 167 17.13 -22.57 12.83
N GLU A 168 16.44 -23.30 11.95
CA GLU A 168 15.59 -22.68 10.94
C GLU A 168 14.58 -21.76 11.63
N PRO A 169 14.54 -20.47 11.24
CA PRO A 169 13.63 -19.53 11.88
C PRO A 169 12.19 -20.03 11.70
N LYS A 170 11.43 -20.08 12.80
CA LYS A 170 10.01 -20.46 12.77
C LYS A 170 9.18 -19.19 12.60
N LEU A 171 8.13 -19.27 11.79
CA LEU A 171 7.18 -18.17 11.62
C LEU A 171 6.38 -17.97 12.91
N LEU A 172 6.49 -16.79 13.52
CA LEU A 172 5.69 -16.38 14.68
C LEU A 172 4.82 -15.17 14.31
N ILE A 173 3.53 -15.21 14.67
CA ILE A 173 2.62 -14.07 14.50
C ILE A 173 2.20 -13.59 15.87
N ARG A 174 2.67 -12.38 16.23
CA ARG A 174 2.41 -11.76 17.53
C ARG A 174 1.78 -10.38 17.38
N ALA A 175 1.22 -9.88 18.48
CA ALA A 175 0.75 -8.50 18.53
C ALA A 175 1.92 -7.53 18.31
N ALA A 176 1.65 -6.44 17.58
CA ALA A 176 2.59 -5.36 17.40
C ALA A 176 2.67 -4.52 18.68
N THR A 177 3.86 -4.04 18.98
CA THR A 177 4.19 -3.19 20.14
C THR A 177 4.90 -1.94 19.66
N ALA A 178 4.96 -0.89 20.49
CA ALA A 178 5.65 0.34 20.13
C ALA A 178 7.13 0.14 19.74
N ALA A 179 7.78 -0.90 20.25
CA ALA A 179 9.17 -1.24 19.94
C ALA A 179 9.37 -1.75 18.51
N ASP A 180 8.30 -2.14 17.80
CA ASP A 180 8.39 -2.63 16.42
C ASP A 180 8.61 -1.50 15.39
N ALA A 181 8.58 -0.23 15.83
CA ALA A 181 8.59 0.92 14.93
C ALA A 181 9.76 0.91 13.94
N GLU A 182 10.99 0.68 14.43
CA GLU A 182 12.19 0.62 13.59
C GLU A 182 12.10 -0.50 12.55
N ALA A 183 11.73 -1.71 12.98
CA ALA A 183 11.63 -2.89 12.12
C ALA A 183 10.51 -2.78 11.07
N LEU A 184 9.49 -1.96 11.32
CA LEU A 184 8.39 -1.71 10.38
C LEU A 184 8.74 -0.69 9.28
N VAL A 185 9.74 0.18 9.49
CA VAL A 185 10.18 1.17 8.48
C VAL A 185 10.46 0.56 7.10
N PRO A 186 11.29 -0.51 6.96
CA PRO A 186 11.57 -1.10 5.64
C PRO A 186 10.34 -1.75 5.00
N LEU A 187 9.35 -2.19 5.78
CA LEU A 187 8.10 -2.70 5.25
C LEU A 187 7.24 -1.56 4.68
N VAL A 188 7.03 -0.52 5.47
CA VAL A 188 6.16 0.62 5.10
C VAL A 188 6.70 1.36 3.89
N ARG A 189 8.03 1.47 3.73
CA ARG A 189 8.67 2.07 2.56
C ARG A 189 8.47 1.30 1.25
N GLN A 190 7.94 0.07 1.28
CA GLN A 190 7.53 -0.66 0.07
C GLN A 190 6.24 -0.09 -0.54
N LEU A 191 5.48 0.72 0.21
CA LEU A 191 4.32 1.44 -0.31
C LEU A 191 4.77 2.63 -1.15
N SER A 192 4.27 2.70 -2.38
CA SER A 192 4.52 3.83 -3.28
C SER A 192 4.11 5.15 -2.64
N GLY A 193 5.00 6.15 -2.68
CA GLY A 193 4.72 7.50 -2.16
C GLY A 193 4.84 7.68 -0.65
N VAL A 194 5.16 6.62 0.11
CA VAL A 194 5.31 6.71 1.58
C VAL A 194 6.79 6.89 1.95
N ARG A 195 7.11 7.97 2.65
CA ARG A 195 8.47 8.27 3.17
C ARG A 195 8.49 8.49 4.68
N LEU A 196 8.02 7.50 5.43
CA LEU A 196 8.08 7.55 6.89
C LEU A 196 9.45 7.10 7.41
N ASP A 197 9.91 7.77 8.46
CA ASP A 197 11.01 7.38 9.33
C ASP A 197 10.47 6.63 10.57
N GLU A 198 11.38 6.18 11.44
CA GLU A 198 11.02 5.46 12.66
C GLU A 198 10.06 6.28 13.55
N LEU A 199 10.34 7.57 13.74
CA LEU A 199 9.48 8.46 14.53
C LEU A 199 8.07 8.57 13.91
N GLY A 200 7.97 8.68 12.59
CA GLY A 200 6.70 8.68 11.88
C GLY A 200 5.91 7.38 12.05
N VAL A 201 6.59 6.23 11.94
CA VAL A 201 5.96 4.92 12.17
C VAL A 201 5.54 4.78 13.64
N ALA A 202 6.38 5.14 14.60
CA ALA A 202 6.09 5.08 16.03
C ALA A 202 4.88 5.95 16.40
N ARG A 203 4.78 7.17 15.83
CA ARG A 203 3.60 8.04 16.01
C ARG A 203 2.32 7.38 15.49
N ASN A 204 2.35 6.83 14.29
CA ASN A 204 1.18 6.18 13.68
C ASN A 204 0.78 4.91 14.45
N LEU A 205 1.75 4.13 14.90
CA LEU A 205 1.56 2.95 15.72
C LEU A 205 0.89 3.29 17.06
N LYS A 206 1.39 4.32 17.75
CA LYS A 206 0.78 4.84 18.97
C LYS A 206 -0.65 5.33 18.76
N ALA A 207 -0.90 6.05 17.66
CA ALA A 207 -2.25 6.52 17.32
C ALA A 207 -3.22 5.35 17.04
N ALA A 208 -2.76 4.33 16.30
CA ALA A 208 -3.53 3.14 16.01
C ALA A 208 -3.88 2.36 17.29
N LEU A 209 -2.90 2.14 18.18
CA LEU A 209 -3.11 1.48 19.47
C LEU A 209 -4.09 2.26 20.37
N LYS A 210 -3.98 3.59 20.40
CA LYS A 210 -4.92 4.46 21.13
C LYS A 210 -6.35 4.37 20.56
N ALA A 211 -6.49 4.14 19.27
CA ALA A 211 -7.78 3.92 18.61
C ALA A 211 -8.27 2.46 18.67
N GLU A 212 -7.64 1.62 19.50
CA GLU A 212 -7.96 0.20 19.66
C GLU A 212 -7.90 -0.61 18.35
N ALA A 213 -7.11 -0.13 17.39
CA ALA A 213 -6.83 -0.87 16.17
C ALA A 213 -6.03 -2.13 16.52
N GLY A 214 -6.38 -3.25 15.89
CA GLY A 214 -5.60 -4.47 16.00
C GLY A 214 -4.41 -4.40 15.06
N MET A 215 -3.24 -4.82 15.53
CA MET A 215 -2.06 -4.91 14.69
C MET A 215 -1.19 -6.08 15.11
N ALA A 216 -0.70 -6.82 14.12
CA ALA A 216 0.18 -7.95 14.29
C ALA A 216 1.40 -7.83 13.38
N VAL A 217 2.52 -8.37 13.86
CA VAL A 217 3.75 -8.57 13.09
C VAL A 217 4.00 -10.05 12.88
N ALA A 218 4.59 -10.38 11.73
CA ALA A 218 5.11 -11.70 11.42
C ALA A 218 6.62 -11.68 11.59
N GLU A 219 7.14 -12.55 12.46
CA GLU A 219 8.56 -12.74 12.72
C GLU A 219 9.06 -14.03 12.07
N PHE A 220 10.20 -13.94 11.43
CA PHE A 220 10.94 -15.06 10.86
C PHE A 220 12.43 -14.76 11.02
N GLY A 221 12.92 -14.82 12.27
CA GLY A 221 14.22 -14.28 12.68
C GLY A 221 14.24 -12.75 12.81
N GLU A 222 13.54 -12.07 11.92
CA GLU A 222 13.29 -10.62 11.92
C GLU A 222 11.81 -10.33 11.62
N VAL A 223 11.37 -9.07 11.75
CA VAL A 223 10.01 -8.68 11.34
C VAL A 223 9.92 -8.68 9.81
N VAL A 224 9.20 -9.65 9.25
CA VAL A 224 9.06 -9.86 7.81
C VAL A 224 7.69 -9.48 7.27
N GLY A 225 6.74 -9.12 8.13
CA GLY A 225 5.43 -8.67 7.71
C GLY A 225 4.65 -7.97 8.81
N CYS A 226 3.64 -7.19 8.42
CA CYS A 226 2.70 -6.60 9.34
C CYS A 226 1.28 -6.59 8.76
N CYS A 227 0.31 -6.65 9.65
CA CYS A 227 -1.12 -6.62 9.33
C CYS A 227 -1.82 -5.74 10.38
N ALA A 228 -2.58 -4.75 9.92
CA ALA A 228 -3.36 -3.86 10.76
C ALA A 228 -4.83 -3.90 10.36
N TRP A 229 -5.71 -3.79 11.35
CA TRP A 229 -7.16 -3.82 11.16
C TRP A 229 -7.90 -2.97 12.19
N ALA A 230 -9.11 -2.55 11.81
CA ALA A 230 -10.02 -1.81 12.68
C ALA A 230 -11.41 -2.47 12.69
N VAL A 231 -12.16 -2.25 13.77
CA VAL A 231 -13.60 -2.53 13.82
C VAL A 231 -14.34 -1.24 13.48
N ILE A 232 -15.26 -1.32 12.53
CA ILE A 232 -16.01 -0.19 12.00
C ILE A 232 -17.50 -0.49 12.19
N PRO A 233 -18.20 0.26 13.06
CA PRO A 233 -19.65 0.16 13.15
C PRO A 233 -20.28 0.76 11.89
N THR A 234 -21.18 0.00 11.26
CA THR A 234 -21.92 0.41 10.06
C THR A 234 -23.41 0.19 10.28
N LEU A 235 -24.25 1.01 9.66
CA LEU A 235 -25.71 0.89 9.79
C LEU A 235 -26.25 -0.32 9.02
N GLN A 236 -25.70 -0.58 7.84
CA GLN A 236 -26.21 -1.60 6.92
C GLN A 236 -25.63 -3.01 7.17
N HIS A 237 -24.49 -3.13 7.84
CA HIS A 237 -23.79 -4.41 8.04
C HIS A 237 -23.38 -4.67 9.49
N GLY A 238 -23.77 -3.82 10.45
CA GLY A 238 -23.33 -3.93 11.83
C GLY A 238 -21.82 -3.71 11.97
N LEU A 239 -21.16 -4.49 12.84
CA LEU A 239 -19.72 -4.40 13.04
C LEU A 239 -18.96 -5.07 11.88
N VAL A 240 -18.18 -4.26 11.16
CA VAL A 240 -17.34 -4.70 10.04
C VAL A 240 -15.87 -4.60 10.45
N GLY A 241 -15.11 -5.66 10.21
CA GLY A 241 -13.67 -5.60 10.27
C GLY A 241 -13.09 -5.02 8.98
N ARG A 242 -12.12 -4.13 9.06
CA ARG A 242 -11.41 -3.61 7.88
C ARG A 242 -9.91 -3.78 8.03
N LEU A 243 -9.28 -4.46 7.09
CA LEU A 243 -7.83 -4.45 6.93
C LEU A 243 -7.41 -3.05 6.46
N THR A 244 -6.59 -2.38 7.26
CA THR A 244 -6.07 -1.04 6.95
C THR A 244 -4.66 -1.11 6.37
N LEU A 245 -3.91 -2.17 6.67
CA LEU A 245 -2.58 -2.41 6.14
C LEU A 245 -2.29 -3.92 6.10
N LEU A 246 -1.65 -4.39 5.03
CA LEU A 246 -1.11 -5.74 4.94
C LEU A 246 0.17 -5.72 4.11
N LEU A 247 1.31 -5.97 4.74
CA LEU A 247 2.63 -5.94 4.12
C LEU A 247 3.42 -7.21 4.43
N VAL A 248 4.12 -7.71 3.43
CA VAL A 248 5.12 -8.77 3.59
C VAL A 248 6.36 -8.38 2.80
N ALA A 249 7.52 -8.46 3.45
CA ALA A 249 8.82 -8.22 2.85
C ALA A 249 8.96 -9.01 1.55
N HIS A 250 9.46 -8.37 0.49
CA HIS A 250 9.57 -8.98 -0.84
C HIS A 250 10.19 -10.39 -0.84
N ALA A 251 11.28 -10.58 -0.09
CA ALA A 251 11.99 -11.85 0.04
C ALA A 251 11.19 -12.98 0.76
N HIS A 252 10.12 -12.61 1.46
CA HIS A 252 9.30 -13.51 2.27
C HIS A 252 7.89 -13.73 1.69
N ARG A 253 7.60 -13.19 0.50
CA ARG A 253 6.32 -13.38 -0.19
C ARG A 253 6.16 -14.81 -0.69
N ARG A 254 4.91 -15.19 -0.98
CA ARG A 254 4.51 -16.52 -1.49
C ARG A 254 4.79 -17.71 -0.55
N LYS A 255 5.08 -17.43 0.73
CA LYS A 255 5.28 -18.43 1.80
C LYS A 255 4.08 -18.58 2.74
N GLY A 256 2.89 -18.09 2.36
CA GLY A 256 1.68 -18.14 3.20
C GLY A 256 1.63 -17.14 4.38
N ILE A 257 2.65 -16.30 4.58
CA ILE A 257 2.74 -15.36 5.70
C ILE A 257 1.55 -14.37 5.75
N ALA A 258 1.19 -13.78 4.60
CA ALA A 258 0.07 -12.86 4.52
C ALA A 258 -1.27 -13.53 4.91
N THR A 259 -1.49 -14.77 4.45
CA THR A 259 -2.67 -15.57 4.81
C THR A 259 -2.74 -15.79 6.32
N ALA A 260 -1.63 -16.24 6.93
CA ALA A 260 -1.58 -16.47 8.37
C ALA A 260 -1.83 -15.19 9.19
N MET A 261 -1.38 -14.03 8.72
CA MET A 261 -1.69 -12.75 9.36
C MET A 261 -3.15 -12.33 9.18
N VAL A 262 -3.77 -12.61 8.03
CA VAL A 262 -5.21 -12.38 7.81
C VAL A 262 -6.04 -13.30 8.72
N ASP A 263 -5.67 -14.56 8.90
CA ASP A 263 -6.37 -15.48 9.80
C ASP A 263 -6.30 -15.02 11.27
N LYS A 264 -5.16 -14.46 11.67
CA LYS A 264 -5.01 -13.81 12.98
C LYS A 264 -5.98 -12.63 13.13
N ALA A 265 -6.07 -11.77 12.11
CA ALA A 265 -6.99 -10.64 12.09
C ALA A 265 -8.45 -11.11 12.16
N VAL A 266 -8.85 -12.10 11.34
CA VAL A 266 -10.20 -12.70 11.36
C VAL A 266 -10.54 -13.24 12.74
N THR A 267 -9.61 -13.96 13.39
CA THR A 267 -9.81 -14.48 14.75
C THR A 267 -10.05 -13.35 15.76
N SER A 268 -9.28 -12.26 15.67
CA SER A 268 -9.44 -11.08 16.52
C SER A 268 -10.77 -10.38 16.28
N LEU A 269 -11.15 -10.20 15.01
CA LEU A 269 -12.37 -9.50 14.60
C LEU A 269 -13.63 -10.29 14.96
N ARG A 270 -13.62 -11.62 14.81
CA ARG A 270 -14.73 -12.49 15.23
C ARG A 270 -15.00 -12.38 16.73
N LYS A 271 -13.95 -12.33 17.56
CA LYS A 271 -14.10 -12.10 19.01
C LYS A 271 -14.75 -10.76 19.34
N LYS A 272 -14.57 -9.75 18.48
CA LYS A 272 -15.24 -8.44 18.59
C LYS A 272 -16.64 -8.41 17.96
N GLY A 273 -17.18 -9.54 17.53
CA GLY A 273 -18.53 -9.63 16.94
C GLY A 273 -18.62 -9.20 15.47
N CYS A 274 -17.49 -9.03 14.77
CA CYS A 274 -17.52 -8.71 13.35
C CYS A 274 -17.96 -9.91 12.52
N THR A 275 -18.90 -9.71 11.61
CA THR A 275 -19.42 -10.74 10.70
C THR A 275 -18.88 -10.61 9.27
N ARG A 276 -18.26 -9.47 8.95
CA ARG A 276 -17.69 -9.15 7.64
C ARG A 276 -16.27 -8.61 7.77
N LEU A 277 -15.40 -8.97 6.82
CA LEU A 277 -14.06 -8.42 6.66
C LEU A 277 -13.93 -7.74 5.30
N GLU A 278 -13.43 -6.51 5.30
CA GLU A 278 -13.16 -5.72 4.10
C GLU A 278 -11.67 -5.42 3.99
N ALA A 279 -11.18 -5.31 2.76
CA ALA A 279 -9.84 -4.82 2.47
C ALA A 279 -9.93 -3.82 1.33
N MET A 280 -9.17 -2.72 1.42
CA MET A 280 -9.02 -1.77 0.34
C MET A 280 -7.62 -1.92 -0.24
N SER A 281 -7.52 -2.35 -1.50
CA SER A 281 -6.27 -2.36 -2.25
C SER A 281 -6.24 -1.25 -3.28
N ASP A 282 -5.09 -0.62 -3.46
CA ASP A 282 -4.90 0.31 -4.57
C ASP A 282 -4.89 -0.46 -5.90
N ILE A 283 -5.47 0.17 -6.93
CA ILE A 283 -5.65 -0.42 -8.26
C ILE A 283 -4.30 -0.80 -8.89
N ASP A 284 -3.22 -0.11 -8.52
CA ASP A 284 -1.87 -0.30 -9.07
C ASP A 284 -1.09 -1.47 -8.44
N VAL A 285 -1.59 -2.07 -7.35
CA VAL A 285 -0.88 -3.18 -6.69
C VAL A 285 -1.07 -4.47 -7.50
N LYS A 286 -0.18 -4.69 -8.47
CA LYS A 286 -0.09 -5.92 -9.26
C LYS A 286 -0.15 -7.15 -8.33
N ASN A 287 -1.05 -8.09 -8.62
CA ASN A 287 -1.28 -9.35 -7.90
C ASN A 287 -2.00 -9.30 -6.53
N ALA A 288 -2.36 -8.14 -5.97
CA ALA A 288 -3.14 -8.09 -4.72
C ALA A 288 -4.55 -8.69 -4.89
N HIS A 289 -5.19 -8.46 -6.04
CA HIS A 289 -6.54 -8.98 -6.32
C HIS A 289 -6.59 -10.50 -6.35
N ASN A 290 -5.58 -11.17 -6.92
CA ASN A 290 -5.52 -12.64 -6.92
C ASN A 290 -5.36 -13.19 -5.50
N PHE A 291 -4.53 -12.55 -4.67
CA PHE A 291 -4.38 -12.93 -3.27
C PHE A 291 -5.74 -12.84 -2.53
N PHE A 292 -6.42 -11.70 -2.58
CA PHE A 292 -7.71 -11.53 -1.91
C PHE A 292 -8.77 -12.50 -2.43
N ARG A 293 -8.80 -12.78 -3.75
CA ARG A 293 -9.70 -13.79 -4.33
C ARG A 293 -9.43 -15.20 -3.80
N THR A 294 -8.16 -15.60 -3.61
CA THR A 294 -7.85 -16.91 -2.99
C THR A 294 -8.34 -17.01 -1.55
N LEU A 295 -8.45 -15.86 -0.86
CA LEU A 295 -9.06 -15.76 0.47
C LEU A 295 -10.58 -15.53 0.43
N LYS A 296 -11.21 -15.74 -0.74
CA LYS A 296 -12.66 -15.59 -0.96
C LYS A 296 -13.20 -14.18 -0.70
N PHE A 297 -12.35 -13.15 -0.80
CA PHE A 297 -12.85 -11.79 -0.88
C PHE A 297 -13.51 -11.56 -2.23
N GLU A 298 -14.68 -10.96 -2.20
CA GLU A 298 -15.39 -10.49 -3.37
C GLU A 298 -15.04 -9.02 -3.63
N GLN A 299 -14.90 -8.65 -4.90
CA GLN A 299 -14.69 -7.25 -5.28
C GLN A 299 -16.06 -6.55 -5.36
N THR A 300 -16.40 -5.79 -4.33
CA THR A 300 -17.75 -5.22 -4.19
C THR A 300 -17.81 -3.69 -4.20
N SER A 301 -16.68 -2.97 -4.29
CA SER A 301 -16.68 -1.50 -4.23
C SER A 301 -15.52 -0.82 -4.95
N TYR A 302 -15.71 0.47 -5.25
CA TYR A 302 -14.66 1.42 -5.61
C TYR A 302 -14.24 2.22 -4.38
N ARG A 303 -12.97 2.67 -4.35
CA ARG A 303 -12.46 3.58 -3.33
C ARG A 303 -12.22 4.95 -3.95
N PHE A 304 -12.75 5.99 -3.31
CA PHE A 304 -12.49 7.39 -3.64
C PHE A 304 -11.79 8.07 -2.47
N ALA A 305 -10.81 8.94 -2.76
CA ALA A 305 -10.09 9.69 -1.74
C ALA A 305 -9.94 11.15 -2.18
N ARG A 306 -10.10 12.08 -1.25
CA ARG A 306 -9.86 13.53 -1.42
C ARG A 306 -9.09 14.05 -0.22
N SER A 307 -8.17 14.99 -0.43
CA SER A 307 -7.53 15.71 0.67
C SER A 307 -8.56 16.56 1.43
N ILE A 308 -8.38 16.64 2.76
CA ILE A 308 -9.17 17.47 3.69
C ILE A 308 -8.28 18.38 4.55
N ALA A 309 -7.01 18.57 4.15
CA ALA A 309 -6.15 19.53 4.84
C ALA A 309 -6.81 20.92 4.80
N PRO A 310 -6.76 21.70 5.89
CA PRO A 310 -7.20 23.09 5.86
C PRO A 310 -6.39 23.83 4.78
N GLU A 311 -7.09 24.65 3.98
CA GLU A 311 -6.47 25.52 2.96
C GLU A 311 -5.49 26.53 3.59
#